data_AF-A0A2H1IPY5-F1
#
_entry.id   AF-A0A2H1IPY5-F1
#
_cell.length_a   1.000
_cell.length_b   1.000
_cell.length_c   1.000
_cell.angle_alpha   90.00
_cell.angle_beta   90.00
_cell.angle_gamma   90.00
#
_symmetry.space_group_name_H-M   'P 1'
#
loop_
_entity.id
_entity.type
_entity.pdbx_description
1 polymer ?
#
loop_
_entity_poly.entity_id
_entity_poly.type
_entity_poly.pdbx_seq_one_letter_code
_entity_poly.pdbx_strand_id
1 'polypeptide(L)'
;MGERDEQSPVHQSAVGPGAGQAEPELQPVIEAMATLRRRCPWSSRQDHQSLEKYAREETDELIVALEDFNAEPTAENRAAVVEELGDVFYQVLFHSALLDESSGEAYGHSLGTIIDGLEAKLIRRHPLAFTDDPTDEMASLEDVEREYRRIKAEEKAAAAGEDRTR
;
A
#
# COMPACT_ATOMS: atom_id res chain seq x y z
N MET A 1 40.89 -43.30 32.76
CA MET A 1 39.51 -43.57 32.35
C MET A 1 38.70 -42.38 32.83
N GLY A 2 38.63 -41.35 32.00
CA GLY A 2 37.99 -40.07 32.33
C GLY A 2 36.99 -39.79 31.23
N GLU A 3 35.73 -40.12 31.50
CA GLU A 3 34.60 -39.70 30.68
C GLU A 3 34.38 -38.21 30.95
N ARG A 4 34.57 -37.40 29.91
CA ARG A 4 34.21 -35.98 29.93
C ARG A 4 32.81 -35.87 29.36
N ASP A 5 31.93 -35.30 30.17
CA ASP A 5 30.59 -34.84 29.80
C ASP A 5 30.65 -33.88 28.61
N GLU A 6 30.11 -34.29 27.46
CA GLU A 6 29.76 -33.38 26.37
C GLU A 6 28.32 -32.89 26.57
N GLN A 7 28.15 -31.84 27.37
CA GLN A 7 26.94 -31.04 27.34
C GLN A 7 27.06 -30.04 26.19
N SER A 8 26.36 -30.32 25.10
CA SER A 8 26.21 -29.42 23.96
C SER A 8 25.38 -28.19 24.37
N PRO A 9 25.85 -26.94 24.17
CA PRO A 9 25.09 -25.78 24.56
C PRO A 9 23.95 -25.54 23.56
N VAL A 10 22.76 -25.37 24.11
CA VAL A 10 21.55 -24.94 23.43
C VAL A 10 21.82 -23.57 22.80
N HIS A 11 21.84 -23.48 21.46
CA HIS A 11 21.77 -22.20 20.76
C HIS A 11 20.35 -21.63 20.92
N GLN A 12 20.09 -20.96 22.04
CA GLN A 12 19.06 -19.93 22.09
C GLN A 12 19.57 -18.73 21.30
N SER A 13 19.15 -18.65 20.04
CA SER A 13 19.29 -17.41 19.27
C SER A 13 18.23 -16.42 19.78
N ALA A 14 18.60 -15.65 20.81
CA ALA A 14 17.89 -14.44 21.16
C ALA A 14 18.08 -13.45 19.99
N VAL A 15 17.07 -13.35 19.12
CA VAL A 15 16.95 -12.23 18.20
C VAL A 15 16.65 -11.00 19.06
N GLY A 16 17.70 -10.28 19.45
CA GLY A 16 17.56 -8.94 20.00
C GLY A 16 16.94 -8.00 18.96
N PRO A 17 16.25 -6.92 19.38
CA PRO A 17 15.61 -6.02 18.45
C PRO A 17 16.70 -5.37 17.59
N GLY A 18 16.66 -5.63 16.29
CA GLY A 18 17.44 -4.90 15.31
C GLY A 18 17.16 -3.40 15.43
N ALA A 19 18.17 -2.58 15.15
CA ALA A 19 18.12 -1.13 15.20
C ALA A 19 16.81 -0.57 14.58
N GLY A 20 16.20 0.37 15.30
CA GLY A 20 14.83 0.86 15.09
C GLY A 20 14.52 1.26 13.66
N GLN A 21 13.71 0.44 13.00
CA GLN A 21 12.83 0.92 11.95
C GLN A 21 11.59 1.45 12.66
N ALA A 22 11.46 2.77 12.73
CA ALA A 22 10.19 3.37 13.11
C ALA A 22 9.15 2.90 12.09
N GLU A 23 7.98 2.48 12.57
CA GLU A 23 6.85 2.19 11.69
C GLU A 23 6.59 3.44 10.82
N PRO A 24 6.24 3.29 9.53
CA PRO A 24 5.99 4.42 8.67
C PRO A 24 4.80 5.23 9.21
N GLU A 25 5.08 6.42 9.75
CA GLU A 25 4.06 7.34 10.22
C GLU A 25 3.52 8.17 9.04
N LEU A 26 2.21 8.13 8.83
CA LEU A 26 1.56 8.95 7.78
C LEU A 26 1.32 10.40 8.22
N GLN A 27 1.30 10.66 9.52
CA GLN A 27 1.00 11.99 10.05
C GLN A 27 1.98 13.08 9.55
N PRO A 28 3.31 12.86 9.53
CA PRO A 28 4.25 13.85 9.01
C PRO A 28 4.02 14.21 7.53
N VAL A 29 3.67 13.23 6.68
CA VAL A 29 3.43 13.49 5.25
C VAL A 29 2.09 14.19 5.02
N ILE A 30 1.07 13.89 5.82
CA ILE A 30 -0.21 14.62 5.81
C ILE A 30 0.02 16.10 6.18
N GLU A 31 0.83 16.36 7.22
CA GLU A 31 1.15 17.73 7.66
C GLU A 31 2.00 18.50 6.63
N ALA A 32 2.93 17.81 5.97
CA ALA A 32 3.70 18.37 4.88
C ALA A 32 2.79 18.77 3.72
N MET A 33 1.89 17.88 3.27
CA MET A 33 0.91 18.17 2.22
C MET A 33 0.01 19.35 2.61
N ALA A 34 -0.53 19.35 3.83
CA ALA A 34 -1.33 20.46 4.34
C ALA A 34 -0.56 21.80 4.33
N THR A 35 0.75 21.76 4.61
CA THR A 35 1.63 22.93 4.53
C THR A 35 1.84 23.39 3.09
N LEU A 36 2.05 22.46 2.14
CA LEU A 36 2.15 22.78 0.72
C LEU A 36 0.86 23.41 0.20
N ARG A 37 -0.30 22.82 0.48
CA ARG A 37 -1.61 23.36 0.10
C ARG A 37 -1.84 24.78 0.62
N ARG A 38 -1.35 25.11 1.82
CA ARG A 38 -1.45 26.46 2.40
C ARG A 38 -0.40 27.45 1.92
N ARG A 39 0.84 27.02 1.68
CA ARG A 39 2.01 27.93 1.53
C ARG A 39 2.66 27.89 0.16
N CYS A 40 2.47 26.85 -0.63
CA CYS A 40 3.02 26.74 -1.97
C CYS A 40 2.02 27.29 -3.01
N PRO A 41 2.36 28.36 -3.75
CA PRO A 41 1.45 28.97 -4.72
C PRO A 41 1.07 28.04 -5.88
N TRP A 42 1.96 27.12 -6.25
CA TRP A 42 1.64 26.12 -7.28
C TRP A 42 0.65 25.10 -6.73
N SER A 43 0.95 24.53 -5.55
CA SER A 43 0.12 23.52 -4.91
C SER A 43 -1.28 24.07 -4.68
N SER A 44 -1.43 25.23 -4.05
CA SER A 44 -2.74 25.83 -3.71
C SER A 44 -3.66 26.13 -4.91
N ARG A 45 -3.12 26.17 -6.13
CA ARG A 45 -3.88 26.40 -7.37
C ARG A 45 -4.27 25.11 -8.09
N GLN A 46 -3.80 23.96 -7.63
CA GLN A 46 -4.17 22.67 -8.23
C GLN A 46 -5.57 22.25 -7.79
N ASP A 47 -6.26 21.58 -8.71
CA ASP A 47 -7.50 20.84 -8.50
C ASP A 47 -7.34 19.42 -9.08
N HIS A 48 -8.41 18.59 -9.00
CA HIS A 48 -8.33 17.22 -9.51
C HIS A 48 -7.99 17.16 -11.01
N GLN A 49 -8.56 18.08 -11.80
CA GLN A 49 -8.41 18.07 -13.25
C GLN A 49 -7.01 18.52 -13.67
N SER A 50 -6.44 19.53 -13.01
CA SER A 50 -5.10 20.02 -13.30
C SER A 50 -4.01 19.00 -12.96
N LEU A 51 -4.32 18.05 -12.06
CA LEU A 51 -3.42 16.99 -11.62
C LEU A 51 -3.45 15.73 -12.50
N GLU A 52 -4.49 15.52 -13.32
CA GLU A 52 -4.64 14.29 -14.14
C GLU A 52 -3.42 14.00 -15.03
N LYS A 53 -2.79 15.04 -15.58
CA LYS A 53 -1.60 14.86 -16.41
C LYS A 53 -0.41 14.33 -15.61
N TYR A 54 -0.22 14.83 -14.39
CA TYR A 54 0.89 14.43 -13.53
C TYR A 54 0.67 12.99 -13.07
N ALA A 55 -0.55 12.63 -12.66
CA ALA A 55 -0.87 11.24 -12.31
C ALA A 55 -0.58 10.24 -13.44
N ARG A 56 -0.76 10.64 -14.71
CA ARG A 56 -0.36 9.84 -15.86
C ARG A 56 1.16 9.76 -16.00
N GLU A 57 1.83 10.91 -15.96
CA GLU A 57 3.29 11.02 -16.06
C GLU A 57 3.98 10.14 -15.00
N GLU A 58 3.65 10.28 -13.70
CA GLU A 58 4.26 9.48 -12.63
C GLU A 58 4.00 7.97 -12.79
N THR A 59 2.85 7.60 -13.38
CA THR A 59 2.54 6.19 -13.65
C THR A 59 3.40 5.67 -14.81
N ASP A 60 3.59 6.46 -15.85
CA ASP A 60 4.43 6.10 -16.99
C ASP A 60 5.91 6.01 -16.55
N GLU A 61 6.38 6.92 -15.69
CA GLU A 61 7.74 6.89 -15.11
C GLU A 61 7.94 5.66 -14.20
N LEU A 62 6.97 5.32 -13.36
CA LEU A 62 6.99 4.08 -12.58
C LEU A 62 7.08 2.83 -13.48
N ILE A 63 6.37 2.81 -14.61
CA ILE A 63 6.44 1.68 -15.55
C ILE A 63 7.86 1.55 -16.10
N VAL A 64 8.48 2.65 -16.53
CA VAL A 64 9.87 2.64 -17.02
C VAL A 64 10.84 2.16 -15.94
N ALA A 65 10.74 2.67 -14.71
CA ALA A 65 11.61 2.23 -13.61
C ALA A 65 11.47 0.73 -13.33
N LEU A 66 10.26 0.18 -13.43
CA LEU A 66 10.01 -1.27 -13.28
C LEU A 66 10.60 -2.08 -14.43
N GLU A 67 10.52 -1.58 -15.67
CA GLU A 67 11.14 -2.21 -16.84
C GLU A 67 12.66 -2.30 -16.67
N ASP A 68 13.30 -1.20 -16.25
CA ASP A 68 14.74 -1.14 -16.00
C ASP A 68 15.17 -2.05 -14.84
N PHE A 69 14.40 -2.08 -13.75
CA PHE A 69 14.66 -3.00 -12.62
C PHE A 69 14.53 -4.47 -13.03
N ASN A 70 13.56 -4.82 -13.88
CA ASN A 70 13.39 -6.18 -14.39
C ASN A 70 14.50 -6.59 -15.35
N ALA A 71 15.00 -5.65 -16.17
CA ALA A 71 16.13 -5.88 -17.06
C ALA A 71 17.45 -6.02 -16.27
N GLU A 72 17.65 -5.17 -15.26
CA GLU A 72 18.84 -5.18 -14.41
C GLU A 72 18.50 -4.80 -12.95
N PRO A 73 18.42 -5.77 -12.01
CA PRO A 73 18.01 -5.52 -10.64
C PRO A 73 19.17 -4.98 -9.78
N THR A 74 19.67 -3.79 -10.12
CA THR A 74 20.71 -3.09 -9.35
C THR A 74 20.11 -2.32 -8.18
N ALA A 75 20.97 -1.88 -7.25
CA ALA A 75 20.55 -1.00 -6.15
C ALA A 75 20.03 0.36 -6.65
N GLU A 76 20.57 0.85 -7.77
CA GLU A 76 20.15 2.09 -8.43
C GLU A 76 18.74 1.95 -9.04
N ASN A 77 18.51 0.90 -9.83
CA ASN A 77 17.19 0.66 -10.42
C ASN A 77 16.12 0.38 -9.36
N ARG A 78 16.50 -0.30 -8.26
CA ARG A 78 15.60 -0.44 -7.10
C ARG A 78 15.26 0.91 -6.47
N ALA A 79 16.23 1.84 -6.39
CA ALA A 79 15.99 3.17 -5.82
C ALA A 79 15.04 3.98 -6.71
N ALA A 80 15.23 3.93 -8.03
CA ALA A 80 14.32 4.56 -8.99
C ALA A 80 12.87 4.05 -8.81
N VAL A 81 12.65 2.73 -8.73
CA VAL A 81 11.30 2.18 -8.48
C VAL A 81 10.68 2.71 -7.18
N VAL A 82 11.49 2.86 -6.11
CA VAL A 82 11.00 3.39 -4.83
C VAL A 82 10.65 4.87 -4.93
N GLU A 83 11.41 5.66 -5.68
CA GLU A 83 11.15 7.07 -5.95
C GLU A 83 9.81 7.24 -6.68
N GLU A 84 9.64 6.53 -7.80
CA GLU A 84 8.41 6.62 -8.61
C GLU A 84 7.16 6.10 -7.87
N LEU A 85 7.30 5.06 -7.05
CA LEU A 85 6.21 4.62 -6.15
C LEU A 85 5.84 5.72 -5.15
N GLY A 86 6.81 6.50 -4.71
CA GLY A 86 6.62 7.67 -3.87
C GLY A 86 5.84 8.77 -4.60
N ASP A 87 6.13 9.03 -5.86
CA ASP A 87 5.45 10.05 -6.65
C ASP A 87 4.01 9.66 -7.02
N VAL A 88 3.76 8.38 -7.32
CA VAL A 88 2.39 7.87 -7.43
C VAL A 88 1.64 8.00 -6.10
N PHE A 89 2.29 7.71 -4.96
CA PHE A 89 1.66 7.91 -3.65
C PHE A 89 1.42 9.40 -3.34
N TYR A 90 2.31 10.29 -3.78
CA TYR A 90 2.13 11.73 -3.67
C TYR A 90 0.86 12.21 -4.38
N GLN A 91 0.52 11.66 -5.56
CA GLN A 91 -0.75 11.95 -6.23
C GLN A 91 -1.96 11.51 -5.41
N VAL A 92 -1.90 10.34 -4.75
CA VAL A 92 -2.96 9.86 -3.83
C VAL A 92 -3.12 10.82 -2.65
N LEU A 93 -2.02 11.23 -2.02
CA LEU A 93 -2.05 12.22 -0.93
C LEU A 93 -2.65 13.55 -1.38
N PHE A 94 -2.27 14.03 -2.57
CA PHE A 94 -2.71 15.32 -3.10
C PHE A 94 -4.22 15.31 -3.36
N HIS A 95 -4.72 14.27 -4.05
CA HIS A 95 -6.15 14.14 -4.29
C HIS A 95 -6.96 13.94 -2.99
N SER A 96 -6.41 13.23 -2.01
CA SER A 96 -7.02 13.10 -0.68
C SER A 96 -7.15 14.46 0.01
N ALA A 97 -6.11 15.27 -0.04
CA ALA A 97 -6.09 16.62 0.51
C ALA A 97 -7.12 17.56 -0.15
N LEU A 98 -7.32 17.44 -1.47
CA LEU A 98 -8.35 18.19 -2.19
C LEU A 98 -9.78 17.78 -1.76
N LEU A 99 -10.02 16.49 -1.53
CA LEU A 99 -11.30 15.99 -1.03
C LEU A 99 -11.60 16.54 0.37
N ASP A 100 -10.60 16.51 1.27
CA ASP A 100 -10.70 17.06 2.62
C ASP A 100 -11.05 18.57 2.57
N GLU A 101 -10.34 19.35 1.73
CA GLU A 101 -10.64 20.78 1.53
C GLU A 101 -12.05 21.04 1.00
N SER A 102 -12.52 20.24 0.03
CA SER A 102 -13.83 20.41 -0.58
C SER A 102 -14.99 20.06 0.36
N SER A 103 -14.75 19.16 1.31
CA SER A 103 -15.73 18.69 2.31
C SER A 103 -15.66 19.48 3.61
N GLY A 104 -14.58 20.25 3.83
CA GLY A 104 -14.33 20.98 5.07
C GLY A 104 -13.78 20.10 6.20
N GLU A 105 -13.31 18.89 5.87
CA GLU A 105 -12.71 17.95 6.82
C GLU A 105 -11.24 18.29 7.10
N ALA A 106 -10.69 17.70 8.17
CA ALA A 106 -9.28 17.81 8.46
C ALA A 106 -8.45 17.01 7.44
N TYR A 107 -7.28 17.55 7.05
CA TYR A 107 -6.33 16.82 6.20
C TYR A 107 -6.01 15.44 6.80
N GLY A 108 -6.12 14.41 5.97
CA GLY A 108 -5.88 13.02 6.33
C GLY A 108 -7.17 12.20 6.48
N HIS A 109 -8.35 12.84 6.56
CA HIS A 109 -9.62 12.13 6.67
C HIS A 109 -9.89 11.23 5.44
N SER A 110 -9.78 11.80 4.23
CA SER A 110 -9.98 11.05 2.98
C SER A 110 -8.90 10.00 2.78
N LEU A 111 -7.65 10.28 3.18
CA LEU A 111 -6.57 9.29 3.13
C LEU A 111 -6.85 8.10 4.05
N GLY A 112 -7.31 8.35 5.28
CA GLY A 112 -7.73 7.29 6.20
C GLY A 112 -8.84 6.44 5.60
N THR A 113 -9.85 7.07 5.01
CA THR A 113 -10.94 6.37 4.31
C THR A 113 -10.43 5.49 3.16
N ILE A 114 -9.43 5.96 2.39
CA ILE A 114 -8.79 5.20 1.32
C ILE A 114 -8.06 3.98 1.88
N ILE A 115 -7.30 4.14 2.96
CA ILE A 115 -6.54 3.08 3.62
C ILE A 115 -7.48 2.00 4.17
N ASP A 116 -8.50 2.40 4.94
CA ASP A 116 -9.49 1.48 5.52
C ASP A 116 -10.22 0.71 4.40
N GLY A 117 -10.60 1.41 3.34
CA GLY A 117 -11.24 0.81 2.17
C GLY A 117 -10.32 -0.14 1.40
N LEU A 118 -9.01 0.14 1.35
CA LEU A 118 -8.02 -0.74 0.73
C LEU A 118 -7.77 -1.98 1.60
N GLU A 119 -7.58 -1.82 2.90
CA GLU A 119 -7.39 -2.93 3.84
C GLU A 119 -8.57 -3.89 3.79
N ALA A 120 -9.79 -3.38 3.96
CA ALA A 120 -11.01 -4.19 3.88
C ALA A 120 -11.12 -4.91 2.52
N LYS A 121 -10.70 -4.27 1.42
CA LYS A 121 -10.69 -4.88 0.08
C LYS A 121 -9.62 -5.97 -0.05
N LEU A 122 -8.43 -5.78 0.50
CA LEU A 122 -7.34 -6.76 0.47
C LEU A 122 -7.75 -8.02 1.22
N ILE A 123 -8.29 -7.88 2.43
CA ILE A 123 -8.79 -9.00 3.24
C ILE A 123 -9.93 -9.72 2.51
N ARG A 124 -10.96 -8.97 2.10
CA ARG A 124 -12.16 -9.54 1.46
C ARG A 124 -11.88 -10.24 0.13
N ARG A 125 -10.88 -9.80 -0.65
CA ARG A 125 -10.53 -10.40 -1.95
C ARG A 125 -9.54 -11.56 -1.86
N HIS A 126 -8.92 -11.76 -0.71
CA HIS A 126 -7.94 -12.83 -0.49
C HIS A 126 -8.25 -13.60 0.80
N PRO A 127 -9.47 -14.11 1.01
CA PRO A 127 -9.86 -14.71 2.29
C PRO A 127 -8.96 -15.89 2.67
N LEU A 128 -8.47 -16.65 1.68
CA LEU A 128 -7.55 -17.79 1.89
C LEU A 128 -6.15 -17.37 2.37
N ALA A 129 -5.78 -16.10 2.23
CA ALA A 129 -4.51 -15.57 2.73
C ALA A 129 -4.61 -15.04 4.17
N PHE A 130 -5.84 -14.90 4.70
CA PHE A 130 -6.13 -14.36 6.03
C PHE A 130 -6.91 -15.36 6.90
N THR A 131 -6.83 -16.66 6.62
CA THR A 131 -7.34 -17.69 7.54
C THR A 131 -6.38 -17.84 8.72
N ASP A 132 -6.88 -17.61 9.94
CA ASP A 132 -6.10 -17.67 11.19
C ASP A 132 -5.79 -19.11 11.67
N ASP A 133 -5.76 -20.10 10.77
CA ASP A 133 -5.43 -21.48 11.15
C ASP A 133 -3.93 -21.76 10.97
N PRO A 134 -3.15 -21.93 12.05
CA PRO A 134 -1.72 -22.26 11.96
C PRO A 134 -1.43 -23.64 11.34
N THR A 135 -2.47 -24.44 11.04
CA THR A 135 -2.37 -25.72 10.34
C THR A 135 -2.79 -25.67 8.87
N ASP A 136 -3.27 -24.51 8.37
CA ASP A 136 -3.63 -24.35 6.96
C ASP A 136 -2.35 -24.38 6.09
N GLU A 137 -2.27 -25.38 5.21
CA GLU A 137 -1.33 -25.32 4.09
C GLU A 137 -1.71 -24.14 3.17
N MET A 138 -0.71 -23.51 2.54
CA MET A 138 -0.99 -22.47 1.53
C MET A 138 -1.98 -22.99 0.50
N ALA A 139 -3.08 -22.27 0.31
CA ALA A 139 -4.08 -22.60 -0.70
C ALA A 139 -3.44 -22.77 -2.08
N SER A 140 -3.91 -23.78 -2.83
CA SER A 140 -3.44 -23.98 -4.20
C SER A 140 -3.85 -22.82 -5.11
N LEU A 141 -3.11 -22.59 -6.19
CA LEU A 141 -3.47 -21.57 -7.20
C LEU A 141 -4.90 -21.77 -7.73
N GLU A 142 -5.34 -23.02 -7.91
CA GLU A 142 -6.69 -23.33 -8.37
C GLU A 142 -7.77 -22.90 -7.36
N ASP A 143 -7.49 -23.05 -6.06
CA ASP A 143 -8.40 -22.62 -4.99
C ASP A 143 -8.49 -21.09 -4.91
N VAL A 144 -7.35 -20.41 -5.01
CA VAL A 144 -7.28 -18.94 -5.04
C VAL A 144 -8.03 -18.38 -6.25
N GLU A 145 -7.82 -18.94 -7.45
CA GLU A 145 -8.52 -18.48 -8.66
C GLU A 145 -10.03 -18.68 -8.58
N ARG A 146 -10.47 -19.86 -8.10
CA ARG A 146 -11.89 -20.19 -7.95
C ARG A 146 -12.58 -19.20 -7.01
N GLU A 147 -11.95 -18.94 -5.87
CA GLU A 147 -12.49 -18.03 -4.85
C GLU A 147 -12.49 -16.57 -5.33
N TYR A 148 -11.41 -16.13 -5.99
CA TYR A 148 -11.36 -14.79 -6.59
C TYR A 148 -12.49 -14.57 -7.61
N ARG A 149 -12.75 -15.55 -8.49
CA ARG A 149 -13.86 -15.47 -9.47
C ARG A 149 -15.22 -15.36 -8.77
N ARG A 150 -15.44 -16.11 -7.69
CA ARG A 150 -16.68 -16.05 -6.88
C ARG A 150 -16.88 -14.65 -6.31
N ILE A 151 -15.86 -14.11 -5.63
CA ILE A 151 -15.91 -12.77 -5.00
C ILE A 151 -16.14 -11.67 -6.04
N LYS A 152 -15.47 -11.74 -7.20
CA LYS A 152 -15.66 -10.77 -8.29
C LYS A 152 -17.08 -10.80 -8.86
N ALA A 153 -17.72 -11.97 -8.93
CA ALA A 153 -19.10 -12.08 -9.38
C ALA A 153 -20.08 -11.43 -8.38
N GLU A 154 -19.87 -11.64 -7.08
CA GLU A 154 -20.66 -11.03 -6.01
C GLU A 154 -20.55 -9.51 -5.97
N GLU A 155 -19.32 -8.97 -6.09
CA GLU A 155 -19.10 -7.51 -6.18
C GLU A 155 -19.86 -6.89 -7.37
N LYS A 156 -19.83 -7.56 -8.53
CA LYS A 156 -20.53 -7.09 -9.74
C LYS A 156 -22.05 -7.12 -9.55
N ALA A 157 -22.57 -8.14 -8.88
CA ALA A 157 -24.00 -8.26 -8.60
C ALA A 157 -24.48 -7.19 -7.60
N ALA A 158 -23.70 -6.90 -6.56
CA ALA A 158 -24.00 -5.84 -5.59
C ALA A 158 -24.02 -4.45 -6.24
N ALA A 159 -22.99 -4.11 -7.03
CA ALA A 159 -22.91 -2.82 -7.73
C ALA A 159 -24.08 -2.63 -8.72
N ALA A 160 -24.51 -3.71 -9.41
CA ALA A 160 -25.66 -3.68 -10.32
C ALA A 160 -27.03 -3.65 -9.61
N GLY A 161 -27.08 -3.91 -8.30
CA GLY A 161 -28.29 -3.79 -7.48
C GLY A 161 -28.50 -2.36 -6.97
N GLU A 162 -27.43 -1.68 -6.60
CA GLU A 162 -27.45 -0.28 -6.13
C GLU A 162 -27.83 0.70 -7.26
N ASP A 163 -27.39 0.45 -8.49
CA ASP A 163 -27.72 1.26 -9.67
C ASP A 163 -29.20 1.16 -10.10
N ARG A 164 -29.90 0.07 -9.72
CA ARG A 164 -31.33 -0.14 -10.03
C ARG A 164 -32.29 0.43 -8.99
N THR A 165 -31.77 0.93 -7.88
CA THR A 165 -32.56 1.45 -6.75
C THR A 165 -32.41 2.98 -6.59
N ARG A 166 -31.64 3.63 -7.46
CA ARG A 166 -31.56 5.09 -7.64
C ARG A 166 -32.44 5.55 -8.80
#